data_AF-A0A6M4WV26-F1
#
_entry.id   AF-A0A6M4WV26-F1
#
_cell.length_a   1.000
_cell.length_b   1.000
_cell.length_c   1.000
_cell.angle_alpha   90.00
_cell.angle_beta   90.00
_cell.angle_gamma   90.00
#
_symmetry.space_group_name_H-M   'P 1'
#
loop_
_entity.id
_entity.type
_entity.pdbx_description
1 polymer ?
#
loop_
_entity_poly.entity_id
_entity_poly.type
_entity_poly.pdbx_seq_one_letter_code
_entity_poly.pdbx_strand_id
1 'polypeptide(L)'
;MANRTDQPPKQPSPFAGLPPGTVVNFDNYGTVWGTDTVPATEALIAVERATGGGVEEWETTDRDGQPLRVVRLADPTFLDTICVFASASRPAVTA
;
A
#
# COMPACT_ATOMS: atom_id res chain seq x y z
N MET A 1 -18.42 9.64 34.87
CA MET A 1 -17.50 8.96 33.95
C MET A 1 -18.28 8.70 32.67
N ALA A 2 -18.11 9.52 31.63
CA ALA A 2 -18.88 9.40 30.41
C ALA A 2 -18.23 8.36 29.49
N ASN A 3 -18.97 7.29 29.17
CA ASN A 3 -18.64 6.38 28.07
C ASN A 3 -18.58 7.21 26.78
N ARG A 4 -17.37 7.45 26.25
CA ARG A 4 -17.19 7.98 24.89
C ARG A 4 -17.40 6.81 23.93
N THR A 5 -18.64 6.56 23.54
CA THR A 5 -19.02 5.54 22.55
C THR A 5 -19.00 6.09 21.11
N ASP A 6 -18.45 7.29 20.89
CA ASP A 6 -18.44 7.95 19.58
C ASP A 6 -17.12 7.74 18.84
N GLN A 7 -16.62 6.50 18.76
CA GLN A 7 -15.55 6.23 17.82
C GLN A 7 -16.18 6.22 16.41
N PRO A 8 -15.74 7.10 15.49
CA PRO A 8 -16.26 7.10 14.13
C PRO A 8 -16.09 5.70 13.53
N PRO A 9 -16.99 5.27 12.62
CA PRO A 9 -16.90 3.95 12.02
C PRO A 9 -15.51 3.76 11.45
N LYS A 10 -14.88 2.62 11.79
CA LYS A 10 -13.57 2.26 11.27
C LYS A 10 -13.68 2.23 9.75
N GLN A 11 -13.13 3.24 9.09
CA GLN A 11 -13.11 3.28 7.62
C GLN A 11 -12.47 1.96 7.14
N PRO A 12 -12.98 1.31 6.09
CA PRO A 12 -12.45 0.03 5.63
C PRO A 12 -11.09 0.22 4.96
N SER A 13 -10.13 -0.67 5.22
CA SER A 13 -8.81 -0.64 4.56
C SER A 13 -8.96 -0.50 3.03
N PRO A 14 -8.17 0.36 2.36
CA PRO A 14 -8.28 0.56 0.92
C PRO A 14 -7.95 -0.71 0.14
N PHE A 15 -7.33 -1.70 0.80
CA PHE A 15 -7.03 -3.00 0.24
C PHE A 15 -8.20 -4.00 0.36
N ALA A 16 -9.35 -3.58 0.91
CA ALA A 16 -10.48 -4.47 1.17
C ALA A 16 -11.19 -4.84 -0.12
N GLY A 17 -11.30 -6.16 -0.38
CA GLY A 17 -11.92 -6.68 -1.59
C GLY A 17 -11.05 -6.58 -2.85
N LEU A 18 -9.78 -6.16 -2.73
CA LEU A 18 -8.85 -6.23 -3.85
C LEU A 18 -8.50 -7.70 -4.17
N PRO A 19 -8.31 -8.04 -5.46
CA PRO A 19 -7.80 -9.35 -5.84
C PRO A 19 -6.47 -9.66 -5.15
N PRO A 20 -6.20 -10.93 -4.84
CA PRO A 20 -4.87 -11.37 -4.44
C PRO A 20 -3.81 -10.94 -5.45
N GLY A 21 -2.69 -10.41 -4.96
CA GLY A 21 -1.58 -9.96 -5.82
C GLY A 21 -1.80 -8.60 -6.48
N THR A 22 -2.78 -7.81 -6.00
CA THR A 22 -2.89 -6.39 -6.35
C THR A 22 -1.91 -5.55 -5.52
N VAL A 23 -1.22 -4.64 -6.20
CA VAL A 23 -0.45 -3.54 -5.63
C VAL A 23 -1.25 -2.25 -5.82
N VAL A 24 -1.34 -1.42 -4.80
CA VAL A 24 -1.95 -0.08 -4.92
C VAL A 24 -0.84 0.96 -4.91
N ASN A 25 -0.90 1.88 -5.87
CA ASN A 25 0.09 2.93 -6.01
C ASN A 25 -0.46 4.24 -5.47
N PHE A 26 0.35 4.85 -4.59
CA PHE A 26 0.10 6.14 -3.99
C PHE A 26 1.18 7.14 -4.42
N ASP A 27 0.86 8.42 -4.30
CA ASP A 27 1.85 9.49 -4.30
C ASP A 27 2.26 9.87 -2.87
N ASN A 28 3.19 10.82 -2.74
CA ASN A 28 3.67 11.35 -1.47
C ASN A 28 2.61 12.04 -0.59
N TYR A 29 1.44 12.35 -1.14
CA TYR A 29 0.31 12.91 -0.39
C TYR A 29 -0.65 11.81 0.10
N GLY A 30 -0.36 10.55 -0.21
CA GLY A 30 -1.23 9.42 0.10
C GLY A 30 -2.44 9.32 -0.83
N THR A 31 -2.40 9.98 -2.00
CA THR A 31 -3.45 9.88 -3.00
C THR A 31 -3.25 8.61 -3.83
N VAL A 32 -4.30 7.79 -3.95
CA VAL A 32 -4.29 6.65 -4.87
C VAL A 32 -4.36 7.16 -6.30
N TRP A 33 -3.44 6.73 -7.16
CA TRP A 33 -3.46 7.08 -8.58
C TRP A 33 -3.57 5.85 -9.49
N GLY A 34 -3.37 4.64 -8.97
CA GLY A 34 -3.50 3.43 -9.77
C GLY A 34 -3.33 2.13 -8.98
N THR A 35 -3.51 1.02 -9.69
CA THR A 35 -3.25 -0.33 -9.20
C THR A 35 -2.46 -1.11 -10.22
N ASP A 36 -1.63 -2.03 -9.75
CA ASP A 36 -0.83 -2.91 -10.59
C ASP A 36 -0.82 -4.34 -10.00
N THR A 37 -0.07 -5.24 -10.63
CA THR A 37 0.17 -6.61 -10.18
C THR A 37 1.52 -6.72 -9.51
N VAL A 38 1.64 -7.62 -8.53
CA VAL A 38 2.94 -7.92 -7.87
C VAL A 38 4.06 -8.16 -8.89
N PRO A 39 3.92 -9.01 -9.92
CA PRO A 39 5.02 -9.26 -10.85
C PRO A 39 5.47 -8.02 -11.64
N ALA A 40 4.53 -7.18 -12.07
CA ALA A 40 4.85 -5.96 -12.81
C ALA A 40 5.57 -4.93 -11.92
N THR A 41 5.07 -4.74 -10.70
CA THR A 41 5.70 -3.83 -9.74
C THR A 41 7.08 -4.33 -9.30
N GLU A 42 7.26 -5.63 -9.08
CA GLU A 42 8.59 -6.19 -8.76
C GLU A 42 9.59 -6.00 -9.89
N ALA A 43 9.16 -6.12 -11.15
CA ALA A 43 10.00 -5.83 -12.30
C ALA A 43 10.42 -4.34 -12.33
N LEU A 44 9.50 -3.43 -12.04
CA LEU A 44 9.80 -1.99 -11.92
C LEU A 44 10.80 -1.72 -10.80
N ILE A 45 10.58 -2.27 -9.60
CA ILE A 45 11.49 -2.12 -8.45
C ILE A 45 12.88 -2.65 -8.78
N ALA A 46 12.97 -3.79 -9.48
CA ALA A 46 14.24 -4.36 -9.90
C ALA A 46 15.00 -3.43 -10.87
N VAL A 47 14.30 -2.80 -11.81
CA VAL A 47 14.89 -1.80 -12.71
C VAL A 47 15.40 -0.59 -11.93
N GLU A 48 14.58 -0.02 -11.04
CA GLU A 48 14.97 1.14 -10.22
C GLU A 48 16.20 0.85 -9.34
N ARG A 49 16.27 -0.34 -8.74
CA ARG A 49 17.46 -0.76 -8.00
C ARG A 49 18.69 -0.88 -8.90
N ALA A 50 18.53 -1.40 -10.11
CA ALA A 50 19.63 -1.59 -11.05
C ALA A 50 20.16 -0.27 -11.62
N THR A 51 19.31 0.75 -11.76
CA THR A 51 19.69 2.09 -12.24
C THR A 51 20.23 2.99 -11.14
N GLY A 52 20.20 2.54 -9.88
CA GLY A 52 20.61 3.33 -8.71
C GLY A 52 19.56 4.33 -8.24
N GLY A 53 18.28 4.10 -8.58
CA GLY A 53 17.14 4.85 -8.08
C GLY A 53 16.97 4.72 -6.57
N GLY A 54 16.33 5.73 -5.96
CA GLY A 54 16.08 5.77 -4.52
C GLY A 54 14.96 4.81 -4.12
N VAL A 55 15.29 3.56 -3.79
CA VAL A 55 14.31 2.56 -3.35
C VAL A 55 14.37 2.39 -1.83
N GLU A 56 13.28 2.74 -1.16
CA GLU A 56 13.09 2.50 0.27
C GLU A 56 12.01 1.44 0.46
N GLU A 57 12.25 0.47 1.33
CA GLU A 57 11.32 -0.64 1.57
C GLU A 57 11.16 -0.88 3.06
N TRP A 58 9.92 -1.05 3.51
CA TRP A 58 9.59 -1.37 4.89
C TRP A 58 8.31 -2.19 4.99
N GLU A 59 8.15 -2.86 6.12
CA GLU A 59 6.94 -3.59 6.49
C GLU A 59 6.15 -2.78 7.51
N THR A 60 4.82 -2.83 7.41
CA THR A 60 3.91 -2.25 8.38
C THR A 60 2.62 -3.07 8.44
N THR A 61 1.65 -2.66 9.25
CA THR A 61 0.31 -3.24 9.26
C THR A 61 -0.74 -2.23 8.88
N ASP A 62 -1.79 -2.69 8.19
CA ASP A 62 -2.97 -1.87 7.97
C ASP A 62 -3.79 -1.74 9.27
N ARG A 63 -4.84 -0.91 9.23
CA ARG A 63 -5.75 -0.70 10.38
C ARG A 63 -6.43 -1.98 10.87
N ASP A 64 -6.53 -3.02 10.05
CA ASP A 64 -7.09 -4.33 10.37
C ASP A 64 -6.02 -5.30 10.93
N GLY A 65 -4.79 -4.81 11.13
CA GLY A 65 -3.66 -5.58 11.61
C GLY A 65 -3.02 -6.46 10.53
N GLN A 66 -3.42 -6.30 9.26
CA GLN A 66 -2.91 -7.11 8.17
C GLN A 66 -1.53 -6.61 7.73
N PRO A 67 -0.54 -7.49 7.52
CA PRO A 67 0.78 -7.08 7.09
C PRO A 67 0.73 -6.46 5.69
N LEU A 68 1.48 -5.37 5.53
CA LEU A 68 1.70 -4.65 4.29
C LEU A 68 3.19 -4.54 4.06
N ARG A 69 3.62 -4.83 2.83
CA ARG A 69 4.93 -4.42 2.35
C ARG A 69 4.76 -3.12 1.58
N VAL A 70 5.57 -2.12 1.92
CA VAL A 70 5.53 -0.80 1.29
C VAL A 70 6.89 -0.54 0.65
N VAL A 71 6.87 -0.13 -0.62
CA VAL A 71 8.07 0.25 -1.37
C VAL A 71 7.87 1.65 -1.90
N ARG A 72 8.79 2.56 -1.58
CA ARG A 72 8.85 3.92 -2.12
C ARG A 72 9.95 3.98 -3.18
N LEU A 73 9.58 4.43 -4.36
CA LEU A 73 10.46 4.77 -5.47
C LEU A 73 10.58 6.29 -5.50
N ALA A 74 11.69 6.81 -4.98
CA ALA A 74 11.92 8.25 -4.88
C ALA A 74 12.23 8.85 -6.25
N ASP A 75 11.48 9.89 -6.63
CA ASP A 75 11.71 10.64 -7.85
C ASP A 75 12.07 12.09 -7.47
N PRO A 76 13.34 12.50 -7.61
CA PRO A 76 13.76 13.86 -7.24
C PRO A 76 13.23 14.92 -8.21
N THR A 77 12.67 14.52 -9.35
CA THR A 77 12.15 15.41 -10.40
C THR A 77 10.62 15.52 -10.37
N PHE A 78 9.93 14.64 -9.65
CA PHE A 78 8.48 14.60 -9.56
C PHE A 78 7.99 14.08 -8.19
N LEU A 79 6.78 13.50 -8.12
CA LEU A 79 6.27 12.83 -6.94
C LEU A 79 6.80 11.40 -6.88
N ASP A 80 7.08 10.91 -5.68
CA ASP A 80 7.47 9.52 -5.51
C ASP A 80 6.29 8.60 -5.79
N THR A 81 6.62 7.37 -6.17
CA THR A 81 5.65 6.29 -6.26
C THR A 81 5.77 5.42 -5.02
N ILE A 82 4.68 5.31 -4.26
CA ILE A 82 4.58 4.44 -3.09
C ILE A 82 3.72 3.23 -3.47
N CYS A 83 4.37 2.09 -3.68
CA CYS A 83 3.73 0.82 -3.98
C CYS A 83 3.41 0.07 -2.69
N VAL A 84 2.14 -0.24 -2.46
CA VAL A 84 1.71 -1.03 -1.30
C VAL A 84 1.19 -2.39 -1.76
N PHE A 85 1.88 -3.43 -1.31
CA PHE A 85 1.57 -4.82 -1.60
C PHE A 85 0.58 -5.34 -0.56
N ALA A 86 -0.66 -5.60 -0.98
CA ALA A 86 -1.63 -6.26 -0.13
C ALA A 86 -1.33 -7.77 -0.07
N SER A 87 -1.28 -8.34 1.13
CA SER A 87 -1.02 -9.77 1.30
C SER A 87 -2.07 -10.62 0.55
N ALA A 88 -1.62 -11.68 -0.12
CA ALA A 88 -2.38 -12.49 -1.09
C ALA A 88 -3.57 -13.28 -0.51
N SER A 89 -3.87 -13.15 0.78
CA SER A 89 -4.94 -13.88 1.45
C SER A 89 -5.74 -12.95 2.34
N ARG A 90 -6.46 -12.02 1.71
CA ARG A 90 -7.42 -11.18 2.42
C ARG A 90 -8.79 -11.85 2.45
N PRO A 91 -9.29 -12.34 3.61
CA PRO A 91 -10.70 -12.65 3.73
C PRO A 91 -11.53 -11.37 3.54
N ALA A 92 -12.63 -11.46 2.79
CA ALA A 92 -13.58 -10.36 2.71
C ALA A 92 -14.03 -10.01 4.14
N VAL A 93 -13.80 -8.77 4.57
CA VAL A 93 -14.24 -8.31 5.88
C VAL A 93 -15.77 -8.36 5.86
N THR A 94 -16.36 -9.21 6.71
CA THR A 94 -17.80 -9.25 6.90
C THR A 94 -18.19 -7.93 7.57
N ALA A 95 -19.00 -7.14 6.87
CA ALA A 95 -19.55 -5.88 7.35
C ALA A 95 -20.50 -6.09 8.54
#